data_AF-A0A8C7F2L0-F1
#
_entry.id   AF-A0A8C7F2L0-F1
#
_cell.length_a   1.000
_cell.length_b   1.000
_cell.length_c   1.000
_cell.angle_alpha   90.00
_cell.angle_beta   90.00
_cell.angle_gamma   90.00
#
_symmetry.space_group_name_H-M   'P 1'
#
loop_
_entity.id
_entity.type
_entity.pdbx_description
1 polymer ?
#
loop_
_entity_poly.entity_id
_entity_poly.type
_entity_poly.pdbx_seq_one_letter_code
_entity_poly.pdbx_strand_id
1 'polypeptide(L)'
;MFGPIYLERNMPERINISEFVALTNEDLASPATSSFQSKMSECRNTVSAVEESLEMDQSTLQRMKKMIKAIHSSGLSHVENKEQYIEVLENLGNSHLTQDNNEVSTGFLNMAVFTREVTSLFKNLVQNLNNIISFPLENVLKSELRDSRLELKKQLEKSWKDYDIKVGKLEKERREKSRQPGLIRMEGSDMTEDMERERRTFQLQMCEVRTQS
;
A
#
# COMPACT_ATOMS: atom_id res chain seq x y z
N MET A 1 -19.42 11.50 6.57
CA MET A 1 -19.38 10.45 7.61
C MET A 1 -18.45 9.32 7.13
N PHE A 2 -17.17 9.61 6.99
CA PHE A 2 -16.11 8.63 6.81
C PHE A 2 -15.07 8.96 7.86
N GLY A 3 -15.17 8.30 9.01
CA GLY A 3 -14.14 8.39 10.05
C GLY A 3 -12.86 7.69 9.61
N PRO A 4 -11.71 7.98 10.24
CA PRO A 4 -10.46 7.30 9.95
C PRO A 4 -10.52 5.87 10.51
N ILE A 5 -11.02 4.92 9.70
CA ILE A 5 -11.15 3.50 10.08
C ILE A 5 -9.77 2.79 10.18
N TYR A 6 -8.66 3.46 9.85
CA TYR A 6 -7.32 2.85 9.86
C TYR A 6 -6.41 3.24 11.02
N LEU A 7 -6.83 4.14 11.92
CA LEU A 7 -5.93 4.68 12.96
C LEU A 7 -5.88 3.88 14.27
N GLU A 8 -6.66 2.80 14.42
CA GLU A 8 -6.78 2.15 15.73
C GLU A 8 -6.71 0.62 15.68
N ARG A 9 -5.87 0.07 14.80
CA ARG A 9 -5.31 -1.25 15.08
C ARG A 9 -4.14 -1.07 16.05
N ASN A 10 -4.47 -0.81 17.32
CA ASN A 10 -3.52 -0.89 18.44
C ASN A 10 -2.90 -2.28 18.45
N MET A 11 -1.77 -2.43 17.77
CA MET A 11 -0.86 -3.56 17.96
C MET A 11 0.14 -3.14 19.03
N PRO A 12 0.03 -3.66 20.26
CA PRO A 12 0.81 -3.20 21.42
C PRO A 12 2.33 -3.42 21.32
N GLU A 13 2.83 -3.99 20.22
CA GLU A 13 4.26 -4.24 19.95
C GLU A 13 4.89 -3.28 18.92
N ARG A 14 4.18 -2.23 18.48
CA ARG A 14 4.67 -1.30 17.46
C ARG A 14 5.07 0.05 18.06
N ILE A 15 6.31 0.47 17.80
CA ILE A 15 6.78 1.82 18.14
C ILE A 15 6.12 2.82 17.21
N ASN A 16 5.31 3.71 17.78
CA ASN A 16 4.66 4.79 17.02
C ASN A 16 5.65 5.92 16.69
N ILE A 17 5.22 6.86 15.82
CA ILE A 17 6.09 7.95 15.35
C ILE A 17 6.57 8.84 16.51
N SER A 18 5.68 9.19 17.44
CA SER A 18 6.02 10.05 18.57
C SER A 18 7.05 9.39 19.50
N GLU A 19 6.89 8.09 19.77
CA GLU A 19 7.80 7.31 20.58
C GLU A 19 9.17 7.17 19.91
N PHE A 20 9.20 6.86 18.60
CA PHE A 20 10.44 6.80 17.85
C PHE A 20 11.19 8.14 17.85
N VAL A 21 10.48 9.26 17.65
CA VAL A 21 11.07 10.59 17.67
C VAL A 21 11.62 10.92 19.06
N ALA A 22 10.90 10.58 20.13
CA ALA A 22 11.39 10.77 21.50
C ALA A 22 12.66 9.96 21.76
N LEU A 23 12.67 8.67 21.41
CA LEU A 23 13.83 7.79 21.55
C LEU A 23 15.03 8.28 20.73
N THR A 24 14.79 8.79 19.53
CA THR A 24 15.84 9.34 18.65
C THR A 24 16.40 10.64 19.23
N ASN A 25 15.55 11.54 19.72
CA ASN A 25 16.01 12.78 20.34
C ASN A 25 16.79 12.53 21.62
N GLU A 26 16.37 11.56 22.45
CA GLU A 26 17.12 11.12 23.62
C GLU A 26 18.51 10.58 23.21
N ASP A 27 18.56 9.73 22.18
CA ASP A 27 19.80 9.16 21.65
C ASP A 27 20.75 10.24 21.11
N LEU A 28 20.23 11.23 20.41
CA LEU A 28 21.02 12.35 19.89
C LEU A 28 21.53 13.27 21.01
N ALA A 29 20.74 13.51 22.04
CA ALA A 29 21.10 14.38 23.15
C ALA A 29 22.09 13.70 24.12
N SER A 30 21.99 12.38 24.32
CA SER A 30 22.82 11.63 25.26
C SER A 30 23.07 10.18 24.79
N PRO A 31 23.94 9.97 23.78
CA PRO A 31 24.15 8.66 23.15
C PRO A 31 24.66 7.57 24.10
N ALA A 32 25.39 7.94 25.16
CA ALA A 32 26.00 7.01 26.10
C ALA A 32 25.01 6.41 27.12
N THR A 33 23.87 7.07 27.36
CA THR A 33 22.86 6.65 28.35
C THR A 33 21.51 6.30 27.73
N SER A 34 21.40 6.52 26.43
CA SER A 34 20.21 6.27 25.64
C SER A 34 19.71 4.83 25.73
N SER A 35 18.39 4.70 25.81
CA SER A 35 17.70 3.40 25.74
C SER A 35 17.45 2.92 24.30
N PHE A 36 17.82 3.69 23.27
CA PHE A 36 17.48 3.41 21.86
C PHE A 36 17.89 2.02 21.40
N GLN A 37 19.08 1.54 21.79
CA GLN A 37 19.58 0.20 21.46
C GLN A 37 18.56 -0.89 21.84
N SER A 38 17.96 -0.81 23.03
CA SER A 38 16.98 -1.81 23.49
C SER A 38 15.71 -1.83 22.63
N LYS A 39 15.40 -0.71 21.96
CA LYS A 39 14.21 -0.48 21.14
C LYS A 39 14.45 -0.69 19.64
N MET A 40 15.68 -0.95 19.20
CA MET A 40 15.99 -1.18 17.78
C MET A 40 15.29 -2.41 17.19
N SER A 41 15.15 -3.49 17.96
CA SER A 41 14.41 -4.68 17.52
C SER A 41 12.92 -4.38 17.32
N GLU A 42 12.31 -3.64 18.25
CA GLU A 42 10.92 -3.19 18.16
C GLU A 42 10.71 -2.26 16.94
N CYS A 43 11.68 -1.39 16.63
CA CYS A 43 11.67 -0.56 15.42
C CYS A 43 11.65 -1.41 14.15
N ARG A 44 12.53 -2.42 14.06
CA ARG A 44 12.60 -3.35 12.93
C ARG A 44 11.29 -4.15 12.77
N ASN A 45 10.74 -4.65 13.88
CA ASN A 45 9.50 -5.41 13.88
C ASN A 45 8.32 -4.55 13.42
N THR A 46 8.29 -3.27 13.84
CA THR A 46 7.30 -2.30 13.38
C THR A 46 7.31 -2.15 11.86
N VAL A 47 8.49 -1.99 11.26
CA VAL A 47 8.62 -1.89 9.79
C VAL A 47 8.18 -3.17 9.10
N SER A 48 8.61 -4.33 9.60
CA SER A 48 8.21 -5.63 9.04
C SER A 48 6.68 -5.79 9.06
N ALA A 49 6.03 -5.40 10.14
CA ALA A 49 4.60 -5.52 10.31
C ALA A 49 3.78 -4.48 9.50
N VAL A 50 4.36 -3.32 9.18
CA VAL A 50 3.80 -2.36 8.21
C VAL A 50 3.91 -2.91 6.79
N GLU A 51 5.07 -3.46 6.43
CA GLU A 51 5.32 -4.05 5.11
C GLU A 51 4.36 -5.20 4.77
N GLU A 52 4.13 -6.10 5.72
CA GLU A 52 3.16 -7.20 5.59
C GLU A 52 1.73 -6.68 5.41
N SER A 53 1.34 -5.64 6.14
CA SER A 53 0.02 -5.01 5.99
C SER A 53 -0.14 -4.40 4.60
N LEU A 54 0.86 -3.66 4.14
CA LEU A 54 0.85 -3.04 2.80
C LEU A 54 0.85 -4.09 1.68
N GLU A 55 1.52 -5.22 1.85
CA GLU A 55 1.44 -6.35 0.90
C GLU A 55 0.03 -6.96 0.85
N MET A 56 -0.61 -7.14 2.01
CA MET A 56 -1.99 -7.61 2.09
C MET A 56 -2.96 -6.62 1.43
N ASP A 57 -2.82 -5.32 1.69
CA ASP A 57 -3.63 -4.28 1.06
C ASP A 57 -3.42 -4.26 -0.46
N GLN A 58 -2.17 -4.35 -0.92
CA GLN A 58 -1.85 -4.44 -2.34
C GLN A 58 -2.52 -5.65 -3.01
N SER A 59 -2.54 -6.82 -2.35
CA SER A 59 -3.23 -8.01 -2.86
C SER A 59 -4.74 -7.80 -2.98
N THR A 60 -5.33 -7.07 -2.03
CA THR A 60 -6.76 -6.72 -2.01
C THR A 60 -7.09 -5.75 -3.14
N LEU A 61 -6.25 -4.74 -3.35
CA LEU A 61 -6.37 -3.77 -4.45
C LEU A 61 -6.23 -4.45 -5.83
N GLN A 62 -5.33 -5.43 -5.97
CA GLN A 62 -5.23 -6.24 -7.21
C GLN A 62 -6.51 -7.02 -7.47
N ARG A 63 -7.14 -7.57 -6.43
CA ARG A 63 -8.45 -8.25 -6.56
C ARG A 63 -9.54 -7.27 -6.97
N MET A 64 -9.58 -6.08 -6.37
CA MET A 64 -10.48 -5.00 -6.75
C MET A 64 -10.32 -4.66 -8.24
N LYS A 65 -9.08 -4.51 -8.72
CA LYS A 65 -8.79 -4.24 -10.15
C LYS A 65 -9.42 -5.30 -11.06
N LYS A 66 -9.30 -6.57 -10.71
CA LYS A 66 -9.91 -7.67 -11.46
C LYS A 66 -11.43 -7.60 -11.46
N MET A 67 -12.05 -7.31 -10.31
CA MET A 67 -13.51 -7.18 -10.19
C MET A 67 -14.04 -6.01 -11.03
N ILE A 68 -13.39 -4.85 -11.01
CA ILE A 68 -13.78 -3.69 -11.83
C ILE A 68 -13.67 -4.00 -13.32
N LYS A 69 -12.58 -4.66 -13.76
CA LYS A 69 -12.44 -5.11 -15.14
C LYS A 69 -13.55 -6.08 -15.55
N ALA A 70 -13.95 -7.00 -14.67
CA ALA A 70 -15.05 -7.93 -14.93
C ALA A 70 -16.38 -7.19 -15.06
N ILE A 71 -16.68 -6.24 -14.17
CA ILE A 71 -17.89 -5.39 -14.22
C ILE A 71 -17.93 -4.58 -15.53
N HIS A 72 -16.79 -4.00 -15.94
CA HIS A 72 -16.71 -3.25 -17.19
C HIS A 72 -16.99 -4.14 -18.40
N SER A 73 -16.34 -5.31 -18.47
CA SER A 73 -16.50 -6.26 -19.57
C SER A 73 -17.94 -6.80 -19.66
N SER A 74 -18.53 -7.23 -18.54
CA SER A 74 -19.91 -7.71 -18.51
C SER A 74 -20.91 -6.59 -18.82
N GLY A 75 -20.63 -5.36 -18.38
CA GLY A 75 -21.39 -4.17 -18.72
C GLY A 75 -21.43 -3.91 -20.23
N LEU A 76 -20.28 -3.99 -20.92
CA LEU A 76 -20.22 -3.83 -22.38
C LEU A 76 -20.99 -4.92 -23.11
N SER A 77 -20.88 -6.18 -22.69
CA SER A 77 -21.67 -7.27 -23.28
C SER A 77 -23.17 -7.09 -23.06
N HIS A 78 -23.59 -6.60 -21.88
CA HIS A 78 -25.00 -6.32 -21.61
C HIS A 78 -25.55 -5.19 -22.49
N VAL A 79 -24.73 -4.17 -22.75
CA VAL A 79 -25.04 -3.09 -23.69
C VAL A 79 -25.25 -3.63 -25.10
N GLU A 80 -24.35 -4.48 -25.59
CA GLU A 80 -24.46 -5.10 -26.93
C GLU A 80 -25.74 -5.95 -27.05
N ASN A 81 -26.06 -6.74 -26.03
CA ASN A 81 -27.31 -7.51 -26.00
C ASN A 81 -28.56 -6.60 -26.05
N LYS A 82 -28.52 -5.45 -25.37
CA LYS A 82 -29.61 -4.47 -25.43
C LYS A 82 -29.73 -3.83 -26.81
N GLU A 83 -28.63 -3.60 -27.52
CA GLU A 83 -28.65 -3.08 -28.89
C GLU A 83 -29.29 -4.08 -29.86
N GLN A 84 -28.94 -5.37 -29.77
CA GLN A 84 -29.60 -6.43 -30.55
C GLN A 84 -31.09 -6.54 -30.20
N TYR A 85 -31.46 -6.44 -28.92
CA TYR A 85 -32.86 -6.45 -28.50
C TYR A 85 -33.66 -5.26 -29.07
N ILE A 86 -33.06 -4.06 -29.10
CA ILE A 86 -33.67 -2.87 -29.72
C ILE A 86 -33.93 -3.13 -31.22
N GLU A 87 -32.97 -3.71 -31.94
CA GLU A 87 -33.14 -4.04 -33.37
C GLU A 87 -34.32 -4.99 -33.60
N VAL A 88 -34.47 -6.02 -32.75
CA VAL A 88 -35.62 -6.94 -32.82
C VAL A 88 -36.94 -6.20 -32.56
N LEU A 89 -36.99 -5.30 -31.58
CA LEU A 89 -38.19 -4.49 -31.31
C LEU A 89 -38.55 -3.60 -32.50
N GLU A 90 -37.56 -2.97 -33.15
CA GLU A 90 -37.78 -2.13 -34.33
C GLU A 90 -38.25 -2.95 -35.53
N ASN A 91 -37.68 -4.13 -35.74
CA ASN A 91 -38.12 -5.04 -36.78
C ASN A 91 -39.57 -5.51 -36.56
N LEU A 92 -39.96 -5.81 -35.32
CA LEU A 92 -41.35 -6.16 -34.97
C LEU A 92 -42.30 -4.97 -35.13
N GLY A 93 -41.88 -3.77 -34.72
CA GLY A 93 -42.67 -2.55 -34.90
C GLY A 93 -42.91 -2.21 -36.37
N ASN A 94 -41.95 -2.50 -37.23
CA ASN A 94 -42.02 -2.21 -38.67
C ASN A 94 -42.53 -3.39 -39.53
N SER A 95 -42.87 -4.53 -38.92
CA SER A 95 -43.28 -5.73 -39.66
C SER A 95 -44.66 -5.56 -40.29
N HIS A 96 -44.88 -6.17 -41.46
CA HIS A 96 -46.20 -6.15 -42.11
C HIS A 96 -47.32 -6.79 -41.28
N LEU A 97 -46.98 -7.73 -40.37
CA LEU A 97 -47.93 -8.40 -39.48
C LEU A 97 -48.47 -7.47 -38.38
N THR A 98 -47.71 -6.45 -38.00
CA THR A 98 -48.09 -5.48 -36.95
C THR A 98 -48.63 -4.17 -37.54
N GLN A 99 -48.44 -3.91 -38.83
CA GLN A 99 -48.98 -2.73 -39.52
C GLN A 99 -50.51 -2.71 -39.61
N ASP A 100 -51.17 -3.88 -39.61
CA ASP A 100 -52.63 -3.96 -39.52
C ASP A 100 -53.16 -3.59 -38.12
N ASN A 101 -52.28 -3.50 -37.11
CA ASN A 101 -52.60 -3.09 -35.75
C ASN A 101 -51.63 -2.00 -35.26
N ASN A 102 -51.96 -0.76 -35.60
CA ASN A 102 -51.16 0.43 -35.27
C ASN A 102 -50.79 0.56 -33.80
N GLU A 103 -51.63 0.12 -32.86
CA GLU A 103 -51.33 0.17 -31.42
C GLU A 103 -50.17 -0.77 -31.07
N VAL A 104 -50.17 -1.99 -31.62
CA VAL A 104 -49.12 -2.98 -31.37
C VAL A 104 -47.79 -2.53 -32.00
N SER A 105 -47.82 -2.06 -33.25
CA SER A 105 -46.65 -1.49 -33.93
C SER A 105 -46.04 -0.34 -33.10
N THR A 106 -46.87 0.62 -32.69
CA THR A 106 -46.46 1.76 -31.86
C THR A 106 -45.90 1.29 -30.50
N GLY A 107 -46.49 0.26 -29.90
CA GLY A 107 -46.02 -0.32 -28.65
C GLY A 107 -44.59 -0.86 -28.73
N PHE A 108 -44.25 -1.60 -29.79
CA PHE A 108 -42.88 -2.10 -30.02
C PHE A 108 -41.88 -0.96 -30.23
N LEU A 109 -42.23 0.05 -31.04
CA LEU A 109 -41.36 1.20 -31.30
C LEU A 109 -41.12 2.04 -30.03
N ASN A 110 -42.16 2.26 -29.21
CA ASN A 110 -42.01 2.95 -27.93
C ASN A 110 -41.10 2.17 -26.97
N MET A 111 -41.21 0.84 -26.93
CA MET A 111 -40.32 0.01 -26.12
C MET A 111 -38.87 0.07 -26.62
N ALA A 112 -38.67 0.14 -27.94
CA ALA A 112 -37.34 0.30 -28.53
C ALA A 112 -36.70 1.64 -28.12
N VAL A 113 -37.47 2.73 -28.19
CA VAL A 113 -37.02 4.07 -27.73
C VAL A 113 -36.70 4.05 -26.24
N PHE A 114 -37.59 3.54 -25.40
CA PHE A 114 -37.36 3.41 -23.95
C PHE A 114 -36.09 2.60 -23.65
N THR A 115 -35.92 1.45 -24.31
CA THR A 115 -34.75 0.59 -24.11
C THR A 115 -33.46 1.28 -24.55
N ARG A 116 -33.49 2.08 -25.62
CA ARG A 116 -32.36 2.86 -26.11
C ARG A 116 -31.92 3.91 -25.10
N GLU A 117 -32.85 4.63 -24.48
CA GLU A 117 -32.54 5.61 -23.43
C GLU A 117 -31.89 4.95 -22.21
N VAL A 118 -32.45 3.83 -21.74
CA VAL A 118 -31.88 3.05 -20.63
C VAL A 118 -30.48 2.52 -20.98
N THR A 119 -30.28 2.04 -22.21
CA THR A 119 -28.97 1.57 -22.68
C THR A 119 -27.93 2.69 -22.68
N SER A 120 -28.31 3.90 -23.10
CA SER A 120 -27.42 5.08 -23.08
C SER A 120 -26.98 5.44 -21.66
N LEU A 121 -27.91 5.48 -20.71
CA LEU A 121 -27.60 5.74 -19.30
C LEU A 121 -26.69 4.65 -18.71
N PHE A 122 -26.95 3.38 -19.03
CA PHE A 122 -26.15 2.27 -18.55
C PHE A 122 -24.72 2.28 -19.14
N LYS A 123 -24.56 2.56 -20.44
CA LYS A 123 -23.25 2.79 -21.07
C LYS A 123 -22.44 3.85 -20.31
N ASN A 124 -23.08 4.97 -19.99
CA ASN A 124 -22.43 6.07 -19.26
C ASN A 124 -21.99 5.64 -17.86
N LEU A 125 -22.84 4.90 -17.14
CA LEU A 125 -22.51 4.36 -15.82
C LEU A 125 -21.31 3.42 -15.85
N VAL A 126 -21.31 2.45 -16.77
CA VAL A 126 -20.22 1.46 -16.93
C VAL A 126 -18.90 2.15 -17.24
N GLN A 127 -18.92 3.13 -18.16
CA GLN A 127 -17.73 3.89 -18.53
C GLN A 127 -17.22 4.75 -17.37
N ASN A 128 -18.10 5.45 -16.65
CA ASN A 128 -17.73 6.29 -15.51
C ASN A 128 -17.12 5.47 -14.38
N LEU A 129 -17.72 4.32 -14.05
CA LEU A 129 -17.21 3.43 -13.02
C LEU A 129 -15.79 2.95 -13.35
N ASN A 130 -15.55 2.56 -14.61
CA ASN A 130 -14.21 2.18 -15.04
C ASN A 130 -13.23 3.36 -15.00
N ASN A 131 -13.62 4.53 -15.51
CA ASN A 131 -12.71 5.67 -15.61
C ASN A 131 -12.31 6.24 -14.23
N ILE A 132 -13.29 6.39 -13.33
CA ILE A 132 -13.07 6.96 -11.99
C ILE A 132 -12.21 6.04 -11.13
N ILE A 133 -12.33 4.72 -11.29
CA ILE A 133 -11.65 3.74 -10.42
C ILE A 133 -10.36 3.22 -11.04
N SER A 134 -10.33 2.91 -12.33
CA SER A 134 -9.19 2.22 -12.94
C SER A 134 -7.92 3.05 -12.89
N PHE A 135 -7.97 4.35 -13.20
CA PHE A 135 -6.76 5.18 -13.22
C PHE A 135 -6.12 5.36 -11.83
N PRO A 136 -6.86 5.76 -10.76
CA PRO A 136 -6.30 5.79 -9.41
C PRO A 136 -5.75 4.44 -8.96
N LEU A 137 -6.47 3.35 -9.25
CA LEU A 137 -6.06 2.01 -8.87
C LEU A 137 -4.79 1.55 -9.60
N GLU A 138 -4.61 1.94 -10.86
CA GLU A 138 -3.37 1.69 -11.60
C GLU A 138 -2.17 2.43 -11.03
N ASN A 139 -2.36 3.69 -10.63
CA ASN A 139 -1.30 4.47 -10.00
C ASN A 139 -0.85 3.88 -8.67
N VAL A 140 -1.81 3.48 -7.81
CA VAL A 140 -1.50 2.86 -6.52
C VAL A 140 -0.83 1.48 -6.69
N LEU A 141 -1.17 0.76 -7.76
CA LEU A 141 -0.62 -0.57 -8.05
C LEU A 141 0.68 -0.55 -8.88
N LYS A 142 1.28 0.62 -9.12
CA LYS A 142 2.55 0.73 -9.85
C LYS A 142 3.65 -0.09 -9.15
N SER A 143 4.38 -0.89 -9.94
CA SER A 143 5.51 -1.67 -9.42
C SER A 143 6.62 -0.78 -8.87
N GLU A 144 6.86 0.39 -9.46
CA GLU A 144 7.87 1.36 -9.00
C GLU A 144 7.69 1.74 -7.53
N LEU A 145 6.45 1.96 -7.08
CA LEU A 145 6.14 2.27 -5.68
C LEU A 145 6.46 1.08 -4.77
N ARG A 146 6.10 -0.14 -5.20
CA ARG A 146 6.41 -1.37 -4.48
C ARG A 146 7.92 -1.61 -4.42
N ASP A 147 8.64 -1.40 -5.52
CA ASP A 147 10.06 -1.67 -5.62
C ASP A 147 10.87 -0.65 -4.81
N SER A 148 10.47 0.63 -4.79
CA SER A 148 11.00 1.67 -3.90
C SER A 148 10.87 1.28 -2.42
N ARG A 149 9.67 0.84 -2.02
CA ARG A 149 9.40 0.38 -0.66
C ARG A 149 10.27 -0.82 -0.25
N LEU A 150 10.41 -1.81 -1.13
CA LEU A 150 11.25 -2.99 -0.89
C LEU A 150 12.74 -2.62 -0.75
N GLU A 151 13.21 -1.64 -1.52
CA GLU A 151 14.59 -1.17 -1.42
C GLU A 151 14.84 -0.45 -0.07
N LEU A 152 13.92 0.39 0.39
CA LEU A 152 14.03 1.01 1.72
C LEU A 152 14.04 -0.03 2.84
N LYS A 153 13.17 -1.04 2.78
CA LYS A 153 13.18 -2.16 3.75
C LYS A 153 14.54 -2.85 3.77
N LYS A 154 15.13 -3.09 2.60
CA LYS A 154 16.42 -3.75 2.47
C LYS A 154 17.56 -2.89 3.02
N GLN A 155 17.54 -1.57 2.80
CA GLN A 155 18.53 -0.66 3.36
C GLN A 155 18.43 -0.59 4.89
N LEU A 156 17.21 -0.59 5.43
CA LEU A 156 16.98 -0.71 6.87
C LEU A 156 17.54 -2.03 7.44
N GLU A 157 17.18 -3.17 6.85
CA GLU A 157 17.68 -4.48 7.30
C GLU A 157 19.21 -4.57 7.23
N LYS A 158 19.82 -3.94 6.23
CA LYS A 158 21.27 -3.83 6.12
C LYS A 158 21.85 -3.02 7.30
N SER A 159 21.34 -1.81 7.54
CA SER A 159 21.81 -0.95 8.64
C SER A 159 21.66 -1.61 10.01
N TRP A 160 20.60 -2.39 10.21
CA TRP A 160 20.40 -3.17 11.42
C TRP A 160 21.43 -4.28 11.59
N LYS A 161 21.73 -5.04 10.53
CA LYS A 161 22.77 -6.09 10.57
C LYS A 161 24.16 -5.51 10.80
N ASP A 162 24.48 -4.41 10.14
CA ASP A 162 25.76 -3.73 10.31
C ASP A 162 25.94 -3.27 11.76
N TYR A 163 24.88 -2.72 12.36
CA TYR A 163 24.84 -2.40 13.79
C TYR A 163 25.03 -3.63 14.69
N ASP A 164 24.26 -4.71 14.47
CA ASP A 164 24.29 -5.92 15.30
C ASP A 164 25.67 -6.61 15.29
N ILE A 165 26.29 -6.70 14.10
CA ILE A 165 27.67 -7.20 13.94
C ILE A 165 28.65 -6.36 14.75
N LYS A 166 28.50 -5.03 14.76
CA LYS A 166 29.41 -4.12 15.46
C LYS A 166 29.25 -4.21 16.98
N VAL A 167 28.00 -4.33 17.48
CA VAL A 167 27.72 -4.64 18.89
C VAL A 167 28.42 -5.94 19.30
N GLY A 168 28.24 -7.01 18.52
CA GLY A 168 28.84 -8.32 18.83
C GLY A 168 30.37 -8.30 18.88
N LYS A 169 31.02 -7.54 17.98
CA LYS A 169 32.48 -7.32 18.01
C LYS A 169 32.92 -6.60 19.28
N LEU A 170 32.24 -5.53 19.66
CA LEU A 170 32.59 -4.75 20.86
C LEU A 170 32.40 -5.55 22.15
N GLU A 171 31.34 -6.35 22.24
CA GLU A 171 31.16 -7.23 23.40
C GLU A 171 32.28 -8.27 23.52
N LYS A 172 32.72 -8.83 22.39
CA LYS A 172 33.85 -9.78 22.35
C LYS A 172 35.15 -9.11 22.79
N GLU A 173 35.46 -7.94 22.24
CA GLU A 173 36.66 -7.17 22.61
C GLU A 173 36.64 -6.72 24.07
N ARG A 174 35.46 -6.32 24.60
CA ARG A 174 35.30 -5.96 26.02
C ARG A 174 35.56 -7.16 26.93
N ARG A 175 35.07 -8.35 26.56
CA ARG A 175 35.36 -9.61 27.28
C ARG A 175 36.85 -9.97 27.22
N GLU A 176 37.50 -9.75 26.09
CA GLU A 176 38.94 -10.02 25.92
C GLU A 176 39.82 -9.04 26.71
N LYS A 177 39.51 -7.73 26.67
CA LYS A 177 40.16 -6.68 27.48
C LYS A 177 39.98 -6.93 28.98
N SER A 178 38.83 -7.45 29.42
CA SER A 178 38.61 -7.83 30.82
C SER A 178 39.46 -9.02 31.30
N ARG A 179 40.05 -9.80 30.38
CA ARG A 179 40.93 -10.93 30.67
C ARG A 179 42.41 -10.56 30.69
N GLN A 180 42.80 -9.34 30.31
CA GLN A 180 44.17 -8.83 30.39
C GLN A 180 44.26 -7.70 31.43
N PRO A 181 44.64 -7.98 32.70
CA PRO A 181 44.84 -6.93 33.69
C PRO A 181 46.12 -6.15 33.37
N GLY A 182 46.02 -4.85 33.05
CA GLY A 182 47.18 -3.95 33.12
C GLY A 182 47.36 -2.89 32.03
N LEU A 183 46.55 -2.80 30.97
CA LEU A 183 46.73 -1.77 29.94
C LEU A 183 45.72 -0.61 30.06
N ILE A 184 46.21 0.55 30.50
CA ILE A 184 45.46 1.81 30.51
C ILE A 184 45.40 2.38 29.09
N ARG A 185 44.22 2.22 28.47
CA ARG A 185 43.39 3.24 27.78
C ARG A 185 44.08 4.16 26.73
N MET A 186 43.89 3.87 25.43
CA MET A 186 43.86 4.90 24.38
C MET A 186 43.13 4.49 23.07
N GLU A 187 42.09 3.66 23.12
CA GLU A 187 41.33 3.22 21.91
C GLU A 187 39.80 3.30 22.13
N GLY A 188 39.36 4.08 23.14
CA GLY A 188 37.96 4.13 23.56
C GLY A 188 37.09 5.12 22.79
N SER A 189 37.67 6.20 22.26
CA SER A 189 36.92 7.24 21.55
C SER A 189 36.48 6.77 20.17
N ASP A 190 37.39 6.20 19.37
CA ASP A 190 37.10 5.73 18.01
C ASP A 190 35.98 4.67 17.99
N MET A 191 36.02 3.70 18.91
CA MET A 191 34.98 2.66 19.00
C MET A 191 33.59 3.20 19.41
N THR A 192 33.56 4.28 20.20
CA THR A 192 32.29 4.89 20.66
C THR A 192 31.68 5.75 19.55
N GLU A 193 32.50 6.50 18.82
CA GLU A 193 32.10 7.29 17.64
C GLU A 193 31.61 6.40 16.49
N ASP A 194 32.26 5.26 16.30
CA ASP A 194 31.90 4.31 15.24
C ASP A 194 30.57 3.59 15.50
N MET A 195 30.17 3.43 16.77
CA MET A 195 28.85 2.90 17.15
C MET A 195 27.73 3.91 17.02
N GLU A 196 28.04 5.16 17.36
CA GLU A 196 27.12 6.27 17.16
C GLU A 196 26.80 6.47 15.68
N ARG A 197 27.79 6.30 14.80
CA ARG A 197 27.60 6.33 13.34
C ARG A 197 26.60 5.27 12.84
N GLU A 198 26.72 4.03 13.29
CA GLU A 198 25.81 2.95 12.89
C GLU A 198 24.38 3.20 13.42
N ARG A 199 24.23 3.66 14.68
CA ARG A 199 22.91 4.03 15.23
C ARG A 199 22.25 5.15 14.43
N ARG A 200 23.00 6.20 14.10
CA ARG A 200 22.49 7.33 13.30
C ARG A 200 22.08 6.87 11.90
N THR A 201 22.85 5.98 11.29
CA THR A 201 22.49 5.37 9.99
C THR A 201 21.17 4.60 10.08
N PHE A 202 21.00 3.76 11.11
CA PHE A 202 19.74 3.05 11.32
C PHE A 202 18.55 4.01 11.57
N GLN A 203 18.74 5.05 12.39
CA GLN A 203 17.71 6.08 12.64
C GLN A 203 17.29 6.78 11.35
N LEU A 204 18.24 7.14 10.49
CA LEU A 204 17.97 7.73 9.16
C LEU A 204 17.14 6.78 8.29
N GLN A 205 17.53 5.51 8.21
CA GLN A 205 16.79 4.49 7.43
C GLN A 205 15.37 4.29 7.97
N MET A 206 15.19 4.32 9.29
CA MET A 206 13.86 4.29 9.92
C MET A 206 13.02 5.53 9.59
N CYS A 207 13.63 6.71 9.42
CA CYS A 207 12.93 7.92 8.97
C CYS A 207 12.49 7.81 7.51
N GLU A 208 13.37 7.32 6.63
CA GLU A 208 13.07 7.18 5.20
C GLU A 208 11.89 6.22 4.96
N VAL A 209 11.88 5.07 5.63
CA VAL A 209 10.76 4.11 5.59
C VAL A 209 9.46 4.75 6.07
N ARG A 210 9.48 5.50 7.19
CA ARG A 210 8.28 6.11 7.76
C ARG A 210 7.77 7.34 7.01
N THR A 211 8.61 7.99 6.21
CA THR A 211 8.18 9.14 5.38
C THR A 211 7.48 8.68 4.10
N GLN A 212 7.78 7.47 3.63
CA GLN A 212 7.15 6.87 2.44
C GLN A 212 5.95 5.96 2.75
N SER A 213 5.70 5.65 4.02
CA SER A 213 4.56 4.84 4.49
C SER A 213 3.39 5.70 4.92
#